data_AF-A0A9D4ZRE0-F1
#
_entry.id   AF-A0A9D4ZRE0-F1
#
_cell.length_a   1.000
_cell.length_b   1.000
_cell.length_c   1.000
_cell.angle_alpha   90.00
_cell.angle_beta   90.00
_cell.angle_gamma   90.00
#
_symmetry.space_group_name_H-M   'P 1'
#
loop_
_entity.id
_entity.type
_entity.pdbx_description
1 polymer ?
#
loop_
_entity_poly.entity_id
_entity_poly.type
_entity_poly.pdbx_seq_one_letter_code
_entity_poly.pdbx_strand_id
1 'polypeptide(L)'
;MDLQDASDGDGTASDSEDDVSHVSSRSSSSGQSFKALQKELQAERLSRKVAEAEISDLKVSFSRLKSFTMEAVQQRDHVMRLKEEAESSQQDLLRKLNEAFQCKNDAFRQRDDALRLRDDAIRLRDEVSLLKDVAMHARNSGRSDVETATRLLVAAADSIAAKASSYKSFADNLPRSSLHTGIAAVAYGFTNRAEEIVDELLRHLDMASKDRDTIRQQMEQRHNRFVIEVSELETSIQMLKGNLMDQGAELAKWQALATENEQKYSEAEELLLKKLTLADQENHALTNALQLKESLLANVEVSIKHLSQLLFQTHETVANHAVAFFPTEILLDKIPPVSPSGEEPEEGINHCISRSKDITNLFSKLAMTWKEQIDLRKKALEDLEGTITRLIVEKKEITSFLESALAIKQEMLEAVSKVSLDSNSNLNTITKTKEARSDSVGLLVGQPGLFNNDLERGEFSNKGSALESELKKSKQETFELQQFLAAARGELEVLRVTSERQAKELVDKTVKIEDLENAQSLAQKTIEDLRSKLAAAGNDLLESNKAFTTEAEARLLLLEEVERLKEQVIISFVIQTAIAVGWQLLYLKM
;
A
#
# COMPACT_ATOMS: atom_id res chain seq x y z
N MET A 1 8.80 -37.70 -128.29
CA MET A 1 7.99 -37.34 -127.11
C MET A 1 7.54 -35.91 -127.31
N ASP A 2 6.51 -35.61 -128.09
CA ASP A 2 5.21 -36.27 -128.38
C ASP A 2 4.10 -35.83 -127.41
N LEU A 3 2.90 -35.63 -127.98
CA LEU A 3 1.61 -35.25 -127.35
C LEU A 3 1.54 -33.77 -126.91
N GLN A 4 0.65 -32.89 -127.43
CA GLN A 4 -0.83 -32.91 -127.62
C GLN A 4 -1.62 -32.67 -126.31
N ASP A 5 -2.76 -31.97 -126.23
CA ASP A 5 -3.53 -31.00 -127.08
C ASP A 5 -4.36 -30.12 -126.08
N ALA A 6 -5.14 -29.06 -126.37
CA ALA A 6 -5.82 -28.44 -127.53
C ALA A 6 -5.76 -26.88 -127.36
N SER A 7 -6.06 -25.95 -128.30
CA SER A 7 -7.05 -25.76 -129.40
C SER A 7 -8.32 -24.95 -129.02
N ASP A 8 -8.91 -24.32 -130.05
CA ASP A 8 -10.22 -23.66 -130.19
C ASP A 8 -10.37 -22.23 -129.58
N GLY A 9 -10.90 -21.19 -130.26
CA GLY A 9 -11.61 -21.10 -131.56
C GLY A 9 -13.13 -20.88 -131.35
N ASP A 10 -13.88 -20.06 -132.11
CA ASP A 10 -13.63 -19.21 -133.29
C ASP A 10 -14.75 -18.12 -133.45
N GLY A 11 -14.54 -17.10 -134.30
CA GLY A 11 -15.60 -16.46 -135.11
C GLY A 11 -16.45 -15.28 -134.54
N THR A 12 -17.31 -14.60 -135.33
CA THR A 12 -17.09 -13.93 -136.66
C THR A 12 -18.29 -13.02 -137.05
N ALA A 13 -18.02 -11.83 -137.64
CA ALA A 13 -18.92 -11.01 -138.48
C ALA A 13 -20.25 -10.47 -137.84
N SER A 14 -21.09 -9.58 -138.42
CA SER A 14 -21.11 -8.72 -139.64
C SER A 14 -22.03 -7.49 -139.34
N ASP A 15 -21.83 -6.26 -139.86
CA ASP A 15 -22.30 -5.70 -141.17
C ASP A 15 -23.84 -5.47 -141.23
N SER A 16 -24.46 -4.34 -141.66
CA SER A 16 -24.23 -3.51 -142.87
C SER A 16 -25.06 -2.18 -142.89
N GLU A 17 -24.63 -1.21 -143.74
CA GLU A 17 -25.30 -0.27 -144.71
C GLU A 17 -26.74 0.28 -144.49
N ASP A 18 -27.26 1.40 -145.07
CA ASP A 18 -26.98 2.18 -146.33
C ASP A 18 -27.17 3.75 -146.15
N ASP A 19 -27.57 4.56 -147.17
CA ASP A 19 -27.40 6.05 -147.25
C ASP A 19 -28.55 6.83 -148.01
N VAL A 20 -28.19 7.66 -149.00
CA VAL A 20 -28.89 8.42 -150.07
C VAL A 20 -29.90 9.59 -149.82
N SER A 21 -29.35 10.82 -149.89
CA SER A 21 -29.74 11.88 -150.89
C SER A 21 -31.05 12.70 -150.70
N HIS A 22 -31.50 13.68 -151.54
CA HIS A 22 -31.07 14.19 -152.86
C HIS A 22 -31.48 15.68 -153.13
N VAL A 23 -30.51 16.56 -153.48
CA VAL A 23 -30.45 17.67 -154.51
C VAL A 23 -31.67 18.60 -154.85
N SER A 24 -31.36 19.83 -155.33
CA SER A 24 -32.16 20.78 -156.18
C SER A 24 -33.10 21.80 -155.49
N SER A 25 -33.36 23.02 -156.04
CA SER A 25 -32.66 23.81 -157.09
C SER A 25 -33.15 25.28 -157.19
N ARG A 26 -32.39 26.11 -157.94
CA ARG A 26 -32.83 27.20 -158.87
C ARG A 26 -33.22 28.62 -158.37
N SER A 27 -32.78 29.58 -159.20
CA SER A 27 -33.40 30.88 -159.58
C SER A 27 -33.67 32.01 -158.56
N SER A 28 -32.71 32.94 -158.50
CA SER A 28 -32.91 34.40 -158.70
C SER A 28 -33.98 35.18 -157.90
N SER A 29 -33.53 35.82 -156.81
CA SER A 29 -33.90 37.22 -156.49
C SER A 29 -32.77 37.87 -155.66
N SER A 30 -32.36 39.10 -155.99
CA SER A 30 -31.02 39.63 -155.64
C SER A 30 -31.02 40.87 -154.71
N GLY A 31 -32.07 41.05 -153.92
CA GLY A 31 -32.36 42.31 -153.22
C GLY A 31 -32.07 42.33 -151.70
N GLN A 32 -33.13 42.20 -150.88
CA GLN A 32 -33.13 42.77 -149.53
C GLN A 32 -32.74 41.81 -148.38
N SER A 33 -32.88 40.49 -148.54
CA SER A 33 -32.38 39.52 -147.55
C SER A 33 -30.87 39.68 -147.28
N PHE A 34 -30.15 40.14 -148.30
CA PHE A 34 -28.72 40.45 -148.31
C PHE A 34 -28.24 41.23 -147.08
N LYS A 35 -28.99 42.24 -146.59
CA LYS A 35 -28.53 43.09 -145.47
C LYS A 35 -28.61 42.41 -144.09
N ALA A 36 -29.63 41.58 -143.84
CA ALA A 36 -29.72 40.80 -142.61
C ALA A 36 -28.62 39.73 -142.58
N LEU A 37 -28.53 38.97 -143.68
CA LEU A 37 -27.47 37.98 -143.92
C LEU A 37 -26.07 38.59 -143.78
N GLN A 38 -25.85 39.84 -144.23
CA GLN A 38 -24.55 40.51 -144.11
C GLN A 38 -24.11 40.78 -142.66
N LYS A 39 -25.05 41.05 -141.73
CA LYS A 39 -24.74 41.23 -140.30
C LYS A 39 -24.58 39.89 -139.58
N GLU A 40 -25.42 38.92 -139.92
CA GLU A 40 -25.33 37.55 -139.40
C GLU A 40 -24.01 36.89 -139.81
N LEU A 41 -23.63 36.98 -141.08
CA LEU A 41 -22.33 36.58 -141.63
C LEU A 41 -21.14 37.30 -140.96
N GLN A 42 -21.31 38.53 -140.46
CA GLN A 42 -20.26 39.21 -139.68
C GLN A 42 -20.14 38.65 -138.26
N ALA A 43 -21.26 38.40 -137.57
CA ALA A 43 -21.24 37.75 -136.27
C ALA A 43 -20.67 36.32 -136.37
N GLU A 44 -21.14 35.55 -137.35
CA GLU A 44 -20.63 34.21 -137.68
C GLU A 44 -19.13 34.23 -137.96
N ARG A 45 -18.62 35.20 -138.75
CA ARG A 45 -17.18 35.37 -138.99
C ARG A 45 -16.37 35.71 -137.73
N LEU A 46 -16.96 36.37 -136.72
CA LEU A 46 -16.30 36.61 -135.45
C LEU A 46 -16.31 35.35 -134.57
N SER A 47 -17.44 34.63 -134.48
CA SER A 47 -17.51 33.33 -133.80
C SER A 47 -16.60 32.29 -134.44
N ARG A 48 -16.52 32.23 -135.78
CA ARG A 48 -15.54 31.41 -136.51
C ARG A 48 -14.11 31.78 -136.16
N LYS A 49 -13.75 33.06 -136.07
CA LYS A 49 -12.40 33.48 -135.65
C LYS A 49 -12.05 33.09 -134.22
N VAL A 50 -13.02 33.15 -133.29
CA VAL A 50 -12.81 32.67 -131.91
C VAL A 50 -12.63 31.15 -131.90
N ALA A 51 -13.49 30.41 -132.60
CA ALA A 51 -13.36 28.95 -132.74
C ALA A 51 -12.07 28.55 -133.48
N GLU A 52 -11.62 29.29 -134.49
CA GLU A 52 -10.34 29.09 -135.19
C GLU A 52 -9.15 29.33 -134.25
N ALA A 53 -9.23 30.33 -133.37
CA ALA A 53 -8.23 30.58 -132.33
C ALA A 53 -8.21 29.46 -131.28
N GLU A 54 -9.37 29.06 -130.74
CA GLU A 54 -9.51 27.94 -129.80
C GLU A 54 -9.06 26.61 -130.42
N ILE A 55 -9.36 26.35 -131.70
CA ILE A 55 -8.83 25.20 -132.44
C ILE A 55 -7.31 25.30 -132.60
N SER A 56 -6.74 26.50 -132.76
CA SER A 56 -5.29 26.68 -132.83
C SER A 56 -4.59 26.44 -131.49
N ASP A 57 -5.16 26.92 -130.37
CA ASP A 57 -4.64 26.67 -129.02
C ASP A 57 -4.87 25.22 -128.58
N LEU A 58 -5.98 24.59 -128.97
CA LEU A 58 -6.22 23.16 -128.78
C LEU A 58 -5.24 22.32 -129.62
N LYS A 59 -4.89 22.76 -130.82
CA LYS A 59 -3.88 22.10 -131.67
C LYS A 59 -2.46 22.27 -131.12
N VAL A 60 -2.13 23.43 -130.52
CA VAL A 60 -0.85 23.67 -129.82
C VAL A 60 -0.77 22.84 -128.55
N SER A 61 -1.81 22.82 -127.71
CA SER A 61 -1.84 22.01 -126.49
C SER A 61 -1.88 20.50 -126.78
N PHE A 62 -2.61 20.06 -127.81
CA PHE A 62 -2.54 18.67 -128.30
C PHE A 62 -1.14 18.31 -128.83
N SER A 63 -0.45 19.24 -129.50
CA SER A 63 0.92 19.03 -129.96
C SER A 63 1.90 18.94 -128.79
N ARG A 64 1.75 19.77 -127.74
CA ARG A 64 2.50 19.65 -126.48
C ARG A 64 2.20 18.34 -125.73
N LEU A 65 0.94 17.92 -125.70
CA LEU A 65 0.54 16.64 -125.09
C LEU A 65 1.11 15.46 -125.89
N LYS A 66 1.13 15.54 -127.23
CA LYS A 66 1.75 14.53 -128.10
C LYS A 66 3.26 14.47 -127.93
N SER A 67 3.95 15.60 -127.81
CA SER A 67 5.39 15.59 -127.49
C SER A 67 5.64 15.03 -126.09
N PHE A 68 4.80 15.37 -125.10
CA PHE A 68 4.92 14.86 -123.73
C PHE A 68 4.64 13.35 -123.63
N THR A 69 3.66 12.81 -124.36
CA THR A 69 3.41 11.36 -124.40
C THR A 69 4.48 10.61 -125.19
N MET A 70 4.99 11.18 -126.29
CA MET A 70 6.17 10.63 -126.97
C MET A 70 7.41 10.65 -126.07
N GLU A 71 7.64 11.72 -125.32
CA GLU A 71 8.76 11.83 -124.37
C GLU A 71 8.60 10.84 -123.21
N ALA A 72 7.40 10.73 -122.61
CA ALA A 72 7.12 9.74 -121.57
C ALA A 72 7.31 8.29 -122.07
N VAL A 73 6.93 7.99 -123.32
CA VAL A 73 7.22 6.69 -123.96
C VAL A 73 8.72 6.52 -124.19
N GLN A 74 9.44 7.53 -124.69
CA GLN A 74 10.89 7.46 -124.87
C GLN A 74 11.64 7.28 -123.54
N GLN A 75 11.21 7.97 -122.47
CA GLN A 75 11.74 7.80 -121.12
C GLN A 75 11.44 6.40 -120.59
N ARG A 76 10.20 5.89 -120.74
CA ARG A 76 9.84 4.49 -120.40
C ARG A 76 10.72 3.49 -121.16
N ASP A 77 10.91 3.68 -122.46
CA ASP A 77 11.64 2.76 -123.33
C ASP A 77 13.16 2.88 -123.17
N HIS A 78 13.65 4.00 -122.64
CA HIS A 78 15.02 4.17 -122.17
C HIS A 78 15.22 3.49 -120.80
N VAL A 79 14.25 3.61 -119.88
CA VAL A 79 14.28 2.91 -118.58
C VAL A 79 14.14 1.40 -118.76
N MET A 80 13.32 0.93 -119.69
CA MET A 80 13.21 -0.49 -120.06
C MET A 80 14.53 -1.02 -120.63
N ARG A 81 15.17 -0.32 -121.57
CA ARG A 81 16.49 -0.74 -122.08
C ARG A 81 17.59 -0.70 -121.02
N LEU A 82 17.62 0.30 -120.13
CA LEU A 82 18.53 0.31 -118.98
C LEU A 82 18.24 -0.85 -118.01
N LYS A 83 16.97 -1.22 -117.84
CA LYS A 83 16.56 -2.37 -117.03
C LYS A 83 16.97 -3.69 -117.69
N GLU A 84 16.80 -3.84 -119.00
CA GLU A 84 17.24 -5.01 -119.77
C GLU A 84 18.77 -5.14 -119.80
N GLU A 85 19.51 -4.03 -119.91
CA GLU A 85 20.98 -4.01 -119.82
C GLU A 85 21.47 -4.27 -118.39
N ALA A 86 20.76 -3.77 -117.37
CA ALA A 86 21.00 -4.12 -115.97
C ALA A 86 20.68 -5.60 -115.68
N GLU A 87 19.61 -6.16 -116.23
CA GLU A 87 19.24 -7.56 -116.08
C GLU A 87 20.16 -8.49 -116.87
N SER A 88 20.62 -8.08 -118.06
CA SER A 88 21.61 -8.82 -118.85
C SER A 88 22.99 -8.80 -118.18
N SER A 89 23.45 -7.64 -117.70
CA SER A 89 24.69 -7.56 -116.93
C SER A 89 24.58 -8.25 -115.57
N GLN A 90 23.41 -8.27 -114.92
CA GLN A 90 23.15 -9.09 -113.75
C GLN A 90 23.19 -10.59 -114.08
N GLN A 91 22.62 -11.03 -115.20
CA GLN A 91 22.71 -12.43 -115.65
C GLN A 91 24.14 -12.84 -115.99
N ASP A 92 24.92 -11.97 -116.63
CA ASP A 92 26.34 -12.20 -116.92
C ASP A 92 27.20 -12.17 -115.65
N LEU A 93 26.89 -11.33 -114.68
CA LEU A 93 27.49 -11.35 -113.35
C LEU A 93 27.10 -12.61 -112.57
N LEU A 94 25.85 -13.08 -112.67
CA LEU A 94 25.41 -14.35 -112.08
C LEU A 94 26.06 -15.55 -112.77
N ARG A 95 26.28 -15.50 -114.09
CA ARG A 95 27.01 -16.55 -114.83
C ARG A 95 28.46 -16.59 -114.41
N LYS A 96 29.15 -15.43 -114.40
CA LYS A 96 30.54 -15.30 -113.90
C LYS A 96 30.67 -15.64 -112.42
N LEU A 97 29.66 -15.35 -111.60
CA LEU A 97 29.61 -15.75 -110.19
C LEU A 97 29.42 -17.26 -110.04
N ASN A 98 28.60 -17.89 -110.87
CA ASN A 98 28.41 -19.34 -110.90
C ASN A 98 29.65 -20.07 -111.45
N GLU A 99 30.29 -19.56 -112.50
CA GLU A 99 31.59 -20.01 -113.01
C GLU A 99 32.67 -19.85 -111.94
N ALA A 100 32.73 -18.70 -111.26
CA ALA A 100 33.62 -18.48 -110.12
C ALA A 100 33.30 -19.39 -108.93
N PHE A 101 32.03 -19.72 -108.67
CA PHE A 101 31.64 -20.73 -107.67
C PHE A 101 32.04 -22.13 -108.11
N GLN A 102 31.95 -22.49 -109.39
CA GLN A 102 32.42 -23.78 -109.91
C GLN A 102 33.95 -23.86 -109.82
N CYS A 103 34.69 -22.88 -110.33
CA CYS A 103 36.15 -22.80 -110.13
C CYS A 103 36.55 -22.75 -108.65
N LYS A 104 35.78 -22.10 -107.78
CA LYS A 104 36.02 -22.11 -106.32
C LYS A 104 35.70 -23.47 -105.70
N ASN A 105 34.68 -24.18 -106.18
CA ASN A 105 34.32 -25.52 -105.72
C ASN A 105 35.30 -26.59 -106.23
N ASP A 106 35.84 -26.43 -107.43
CA ASP A 106 36.89 -27.30 -107.97
C ASP A 106 38.27 -26.94 -107.41
N ALA A 107 38.54 -25.67 -107.12
CA ALA A 107 39.69 -25.28 -106.30
C ALA A 107 39.53 -25.74 -104.84
N PHE A 108 38.30 -25.77 -104.29
CA PHE A 108 38.04 -26.41 -103.00
C PHE A 108 38.22 -27.92 -103.08
N ARG A 109 37.76 -28.61 -104.13
CA ARG A 109 38.03 -30.05 -104.32
C ARG A 109 39.52 -30.31 -104.46
N GLN A 110 40.24 -29.59 -105.32
CA GLN A 110 41.70 -29.70 -105.43
C GLN A 110 42.40 -29.36 -104.13
N ARG A 111 41.93 -28.35 -103.37
CA ARG A 111 42.44 -28.04 -102.02
C ARG A 111 42.09 -29.13 -101.03
N ASP A 112 40.91 -29.75 -101.10
CA ASP A 112 40.42 -30.74 -100.15
C ASP A 112 41.01 -32.12 -100.43
N ASP A 113 41.35 -32.42 -101.69
CA ASP A 113 42.12 -33.58 -102.13
C ASP A 113 43.62 -33.34 -101.91
N ALA A 114 44.14 -32.12 -102.08
CA ALA A 114 45.48 -31.76 -101.62
C ALA A 114 45.58 -31.72 -100.09
N LEU A 115 44.49 -31.38 -99.38
CA LEU A 115 44.39 -31.49 -97.92
C LEU A 115 44.24 -32.95 -97.51
N ARG A 116 43.50 -33.80 -98.23
CA ARG A 116 43.50 -35.26 -98.00
C ARG A 116 44.89 -35.83 -98.21
N LEU A 117 45.54 -35.56 -99.35
CA LEU A 117 46.91 -36.00 -99.62
C LEU A 117 47.92 -35.41 -98.62
N ARG A 118 47.75 -34.15 -98.19
CA ARG A 118 48.54 -33.55 -97.10
C ARG A 118 48.22 -34.18 -95.76
N ASP A 119 46.98 -34.55 -95.48
CA ASP A 119 46.52 -35.11 -94.21
C ASP A 119 46.77 -36.63 -94.14
N ASP A 120 46.93 -37.29 -95.28
CA ASP A 120 47.40 -38.67 -95.43
C ASP A 120 48.93 -38.70 -95.41
N ALA A 121 49.60 -37.71 -96.02
CA ALA A 121 51.04 -37.50 -95.84
C ALA A 121 51.40 -37.00 -94.44
N ILE A 122 50.51 -36.24 -93.77
CA ILE A 122 50.61 -35.88 -92.36
C ILE A 122 50.24 -37.07 -91.50
N ARG A 123 49.23 -37.91 -91.81
CA ARG A 123 49.02 -39.18 -91.10
C ARG A 123 50.23 -40.08 -91.23
N LEU A 124 50.78 -40.29 -92.41
CA LEU A 124 51.99 -41.12 -92.61
C LEU A 124 53.23 -40.49 -91.98
N ARG A 125 53.42 -39.16 -92.08
CA ARG A 125 54.47 -38.43 -91.37
C ARG A 125 54.29 -38.56 -89.87
N ASP A 126 53.07 -38.42 -89.36
CA ASP A 126 52.72 -38.44 -87.94
C ASP A 126 52.57 -39.87 -87.43
N GLU A 127 52.52 -40.89 -88.28
CA GLU A 127 52.56 -42.32 -87.93
C GLU A 127 54.00 -42.80 -87.93
N VAL A 128 54.85 -42.32 -88.85
CA VAL A 128 56.31 -42.48 -88.78
C VAL A 128 56.92 -41.65 -87.66
N SER A 129 56.41 -40.43 -87.42
CA SER A 129 56.78 -39.60 -86.27
C SER A 129 56.18 -40.24 -85.02
N LEU A 130 54.90 -40.60 -84.92
CA LEU A 130 54.38 -41.34 -83.76
C LEU A 130 55.09 -42.68 -83.54
N LEU A 131 55.62 -43.38 -84.54
CA LEU A 131 56.45 -44.58 -84.28
C LEU A 131 57.84 -44.22 -83.76
N LYS A 132 58.48 -43.20 -84.34
CA LYS A 132 59.80 -42.69 -83.92
C LYS A 132 59.77 -41.94 -82.58
N ASP A 133 58.66 -41.29 -82.29
CA ASP A 133 58.34 -40.48 -81.13
C ASP A 133 57.57 -41.29 -80.09
N VAL A 134 56.93 -42.42 -80.41
CA VAL A 134 56.65 -43.47 -79.40
C VAL A 134 57.97 -44.14 -79.03
N ALA A 135 58.86 -44.44 -79.97
CA ALA A 135 60.18 -44.98 -79.61
C ALA A 135 61.05 -43.98 -78.82
N MET A 136 61.02 -42.69 -79.15
CA MET A 136 61.81 -41.65 -78.48
C MET A 136 61.07 -40.95 -77.33
N HIS A 137 59.74 -40.86 -77.27
CA HIS A 137 59.01 -40.46 -76.06
C HIS A 137 58.87 -41.63 -75.09
N ALA A 138 58.55 -42.88 -75.48
CA ALA A 138 58.59 -43.99 -74.49
C ALA A 138 60.00 -44.19 -73.88
N ARG A 139 61.06 -43.63 -74.50
CA ARG A 139 62.41 -43.52 -73.92
C ARG A 139 62.70 -42.18 -73.22
N ASN A 140 62.36 -41.04 -73.82
CA ASN A 140 62.73 -39.71 -73.32
C ASN A 140 61.60 -39.01 -72.57
N SER A 141 60.33 -39.32 -72.81
CA SER A 141 59.23 -39.14 -71.85
C SER A 141 59.25 -40.28 -70.82
N GLY A 142 59.53 -41.54 -71.19
CA GLY A 142 59.84 -42.59 -70.20
C GLY A 142 60.97 -42.21 -69.21
N ARG A 143 61.84 -41.27 -69.59
CA ARG A 143 62.81 -40.59 -68.70
C ARG A 143 62.34 -39.23 -68.17
N SER A 144 61.77 -38.36 -69.00
CA SER A 144 61.34 -37.01 -68.61
C SER A 144 60.06 -37.03 -67.78
N ASP A 145 59.12 -37.92 -68.03
CA ASP A 145 57.93 -38.19 -67.23
C ASP A 145 58.33 -38.79 -65.88
N VAL A 146 59.39 -39.60 -65.82
CA VAL A 146 60.01 -40.05 -64.56
C VAL A 146 60.68 -38.87 -63.84
N GLU A 147 61.34 -37.97 -64.56
CA GLU A 147 62.00 -36.79 -63.99
C GLU A 147 61.00 -35.69 -63.58
N THR A 148 59.88 -35.54 -64.27
CA THR A 148 58.77 -34.64 -63.88
C THR A 148 57.90 -35.28 -62.82
N ALA A 149 57.63 -36.59 -62.85
CA ALA A 149 56.88 -37.27 -61.78
C ALA A 149 57.67 -37.25 -60.47
N THR A 150 58.99 -37.42 -60.49
CA THR A 150 59.81 -37.19 -59.28
C THR A 150 59.70 -35.74 -58.82
N ARG A 151 59.92 -34.73 -59.68
CA ARG A 151 59.77 -33.31 -59.31
C ARG A 151 58.36 -32.96 -58.80
N LEU A 152 57.31 -33.52 -59.40
CA LEU A 152 55.91 -33.31 -59.02
C LEU A 152 55.57 -34.01 -57.70
N LEU A 153 56.10 -35.20 -57.44
CA LEU A 153 55.96 -35.88 -56.14
C LEU A 153 56.68 -35.10 -55.03
N VAL A 154 57.88 -34.56 -55.29
CA VAL A 154 58.56 -33.66 -54.34
C VAL A 154 57.71 -32.41 -54.09
N ALA A 155 57.34 -31.66 -55.13
CA ALA A 155 56.53 -30.45 -54.99
C ALA A 155 55.15 -30.69 -54.36
N ALA A 156 54.55 -31.87 -54.58
CA ALA A 156 53.31 -32.27 -53.91
C ALA A 156 53.54 -32.59 -52.43
N ALA A 157 54.62 -33.30 -52.06
CA ALA A 157 54.97 -33.51 -50.65
C ALA A 157 55.19 -32.18 -49.93
N ASP A 158 55.94 -31.26 -50.56
CA ASP A 158 56.23 -29.94 -50.00
C ASP A 158 54.95 -29.09 -49.87
N SER A 159 54.06 -29.12 -50.87
CA SER A 159 52.78 -28.41 -50.80
C SER A 159 51.79 -29.00 -49.79
N ILE A 160 51.86 -30.31 -49.49
CA ILE A 160 51.03 -30.97 -48.48
C ILE A 160 51.62 -30.70 -47.09
N ALA A 161 52.94 -30.83 -46.93
CA ALA A 161 53.66 -30.50 -45.69
C ALA A 161 53.50 -29.02 -45.31
N ALA A 162 53.57 -28.09 -46.27
CA ALA A 162 53.33 -26.66 -46.03
C ALA A 162 51.89 -26.39 -45.54
N LYS A 163 50.89 -27.14 -46.02
CA LYS A 163 49.50 -27.04 -45.51
C LYS A 163 49.31 -27.71 -44.16
N ALA A 164 50.09 -28.75 -43.84
CA ALA A 164 50.09 -29.42 -42.54
C ALA A 164 50.99 -28.73 -41.49
N SER A 165 51.80 -27.74 -41.90
CA SER A 165 52.80 -27.09 -41.05
C SER A 165 52.25 -26.40 -39.79
N SER A 166 50.97 -26.03 -39.81
CA SER A 166 50.22 -25.49 -38.66
C SER A 166 50.02 -26.50 -37.52
N TYR A 167 50.18 -27.79 -37.79
CA TYR A 167 50.04 -28.88 -36.82
C TYR A 167 51.42 -29.40 -36.37
N LYS A 168 52.37 -29.51 -37.31
CA LYS A 168 53.74 -29.96 -37.05
C LYS A 168 54.68 -29.51 -38.16
N SER A 169 55.92 -29.14 -37.80
CA SER A 169 56.97 -28.89 -38.78
C SER A 169 57.57 -30.21 -39.28
N PHE A 170 57.25 -30.59 -40.52
CA PHE A 170 57.88 -31.72 -41.20
C PHE A 170 59.22 -31.26 -41.81
N ALA A 171 60.24 -32.13 -41.85
CA ALA A 171 61.58 -31.76 -42.30
C ALA A 171 61.68 -31.62 -43.83
N ASP A 172 62.39 -30.59 -44.33
CA ASP A 172 62.47 -30.21 -45.76
C ASP A 172 62.93 -31.31 -46.75
N ASN A 173 63.45 -32.44 -46.26
CA ASN A 173 63.85 -33.57 -47.09
C ASN A 173 62.91 -34.77 -46.89
N LEU A 174 62.55 -35.43 -48.00
CA LEU A 174 61.78 -36.67 -48.00
C LEU A 174 62.53 -37.82 -47.26
N PRO A 175 61.80 -38.69 -46.53
CA PRO A 175 62.36 -39.91 -45.95
C PRO A 175 63.08 -40.78 -46.99
N ARG A 176 64.28 -41.27 -46.66
CA ARG A 176 65.11 -42.09 -47.57
C ARG A 176 65.14 -43.55 -47.11
N SER A 177 64.74 -44.45 -48.01
CA SER A 177 64.90 -45.90 -47.86
C SER A 177 66.23 -46.36 -48.46
N SER A 178 66.93 -47.28 -47.79
CA SER A 178 68.11 -47.97 -48.34
C SER A 178 67.77 -49.09 -49.33
N LEU A 179 66.51 -49.53 -49.37
CA LEU A 179 66.02 -50.63 -50.23
C LEU A 179 65.60 -50.16 -51.63
N HIS A 180 65.46 -48.85 -51.84
CA HIS A 180 64.87 -48.27 -53.05
C HIS A 180 65.81 -47.22 -53.64
N THR A 181 65.82 -47.08 -54.98
CA THR A 181 66.62 -46.07 -55.69
C THR A 181 65.80 -45.40 -56.80
N GLY A 182 66.25 -44.25 -57.28
CA GLY A 182 65.55 -43.47 -58.31
C GLY A 182 64.13 -43.06 -57.89
N ILE A 183 63.18 -43.11 -58.83
CA ILE A 183 61.78 -42.72 -58.58
C ILE A 183 61.10 -43.57 -57.50
N ALA A 184 61.48 -44.84 -57.32
CA ALA A 184 60.93 -45.69 -56.27
C ALA A 184 61.28 -45.17 -54.86
N ALA A 185 62.47 -44.58 -54.68
CA ALA A 185 62.85 -43.94 -53.42
C ALA A 185 62.06 -42.64 -53.15
N VAL A 186 61.78 -41.86 -54.19
CA VAL A 186 60.96 -40.64 -54.09
C VAL A 186 59.51 -40.97 -53.80
N ALA A 187 58.95 -41.99 -54.45
CA ALA A 187 57.60 -42.48 -54.20
C ALA A 187 57.46 -43.02 -52.76
N TYR A 188 58.42 -43.83 -52.28
CA TYR A 188 58.45 -44.32 -50.90
C TYR A 188 58.55 -43.16 -49.88
N GLY A 189 59.42 -42.18 -50.14
CA GLY A 189 59.52 -40.99 -49.28
C GLY A 189 58.21 -40.18 -49.27
N PHE A 190 57.53 -40.08 -50.42
CA PHE A 190 56.23 -39.42 -50.53
C PHE A 190 55.16 -40.15 -49.72
N THR A 191 55.05 -41.48 -49.83
CA THR A 191 54.05 -42.25 -49.07
C THR A 191 54.30 -42.18 -47.57
N ASN A 192 55.55 -42.38 -47.12
CA ASN A 192 55.89 -42.27 -45.69
C ASN A 192 55.63 -40.86 -45.13
N ARG A 193 55.81 -39.79 -45.93
CA ARG A 193 55.47 -38.43 -45.51
C ARG A 193 53.96 -38.18 -45.50
N ALA A 194 53.24 -38.68 -46.50
CA ALA A 194 51.78 -38.58 -46.53
C ALA A 194 51.15 -39.32 -45.34
N GLU A 195 51.67 -40.49 -44.99
CA GLU A 195 51.32 -41.26 -43.78
C GLU A 195 51.65 -40.47 -42.51
N GLU A 196 52.86 -39.94 -42.34
CA GLU A 196 53.24 -39.12 -41.16
C GLU A 196 52.33 -37.88 -40.99
N ILE A 197 51.95 -37.24 -42.11
CA ILE A 197 51.04 -36.09 -42.11
C ILE A 197 49.62 -36.51 -41.74
N VAL A 198 49.14 -37.64 -42.25
CA VAL A 198 47.80 -38.17 -41.92
C VAL A 198 47.73 -38.62 -40.46
N ASP A 199 48.74 -39.32 -39.95
CA ASP A 199 48.80 -39.74 -38.54
C ASP A 199 48.81 -38.54 -37.58
N GLU A 200 49.56 -37.48 -37.90
CA GLU A 200 49.59 -36.26 -37.10
C GLU A 200 48.24 -35.49 -37.18
N LEU A 201 47.63 -35.40 -38.36
CA LEU A 201 46.30 -34.78 -38.52
C LEU A 201 45.20 -35.57 -37.78
N LEU A 202 45.24 -36.90 -37.83
CA LEU A 202 44.35 -37.77 -37.05
C LEU A 202 44.58 -37.58 -35.55
N ARG A 203 45.84 -37.54 -35.10
CA ARG A 203 46.21 -37.25 -33.71
C ARG A 203 45.69 -35.88 -33.25
N HIS A 204 45.78 -34.83 -34.07
CA HIS A 204 45.20 -33.53 -33.76
C HIS A 204 43.67 -33.53 -33.74
N LEU A 205 43.01 -34.27 -34.63
CA LEU A 205 41.55 -34.47 -34.58
C LEU A 205 41.13 -35.19 -33.29
N ASP A 206 41.90 -36.18 -32.87
CA ASP A 206 41.71 -36.94 -31.64
C ASP A 206 41.87 -36.07 -30.38
N MET A 207 42.88 -35.19 -30.37
CA MET A 207 43.07 -34.20 -29.29
C MET A 207 41.92 -33.19 -29.28
N ALA A 208 41.57 -32.60 -30.43
CA ALA A 208 40.46 -31.66 -30.54
C ALA A 208 39.10 -32.27 -30.16
N SER A 209 38.88 -33.57 -30.42
CA SER A 209 37.69 -34.28 -29.91
C SER A 209 37.72 -34.38 -28.40
N LYS A 210 38.83 -34.82 -27.79
CA LYS A 210 38.99 -34.93 -26.33
C LYS A 210 38.83 -33.57 -25.64
N ASP A 211 39.34 -32.49 -26.23
CA ASP A 211 39.17 -31.13 -25.72
C ASP A 211 37.70 -30.69 -25.81
N ARG A 212 37.03 -30.90 -26.96
CA ARG A 212 35.59 -30.63 -27.10
C ARG A 212 34.75 -31.45 -26.11
N ASP A 213 35.09 -32.71 -25.90
CA ASP A 213 34.30 -33.64 -25.09
C ASP A 213 34.53 -33.40 -23.59
N THR A 214 35.72 -32.96 -23.17
CA THR A 214 35.97 -32.45 -21.80
C THR A 214 35.32 -31.09 -21.56
N ILE A 215 35.34 -30.16 -22.54
CA ILE A 215 34.57 -28.90 -22.47
C ILE A 215 33.08 -29.18 -22.34
N ARG A 216 32.55 -30.17 -23.07
CA ARG A 216 31.15 -30.63 -22.94
C ARG A 216 30.88 -31.17 -21.54
N GLN A 217 31.73 -32.04 -21.00
CA GLN A 217 31.59 -32.55 -19.63
C GLN A 217 31.65 -31.43 -18.57
N GLN A 218 32.51 -30.42 -18.74
CA GLN A 218 32.54 -29.26 -17.83
C GLN A 218 31.27 -28.41 -17.93
N MET A 219 30.73 -28.21 -19.13
CA MET A 219 29.43 -27.53 -19.30
C MET A 219 28.28 -28.34 -18.69
N GLU A 220 28.28 -29.66 -18.86
CA GLU A 220 27.27 -30.57 -18.29
C GLU A 220 27.34 -30.62 -16.76
N GLN A 221 28.54 -30.66 -16.17
CA GLN A 221 28.77 -30.53 -14.73
C GLN A 221 28.29 -29.17 -14.19
N ARG A 222 28.55 -28.07 -14.90
CA ARG A 222 28.04 -26.73 -14.52
C ARG A 222 26.53 -26.64 -14.66
N HIS A 223 25.95 -27.20 -15.72
CA HIS A 223 24.50 -27.24 -15.93
C HIS A 223 23.80 -28.03 -14.82
N ASN A 224 24.30 -29.23 -14.51
CA ASN A 224 23.77 -30.05 -13.41
C ASN A 224 23.90 -29.35 -12.05
N ARG A 225 24.99 -28.61 -11.83
CA ARG A 225 25.14 -27.75 -10.64
C ARG A 225 24.09 -26.64 -10.60
N PHE A 226 23.91 -25.90 -11.69
CA PHE A 226 22.88 -24.84 -11.77
C PHE A 226 21.47 -25.40 -11.58
N VAL A 227 21.16 -26.61 -12.06
CA VAL A 227 19.86 -27.28 -11.80
C VAL A 227 19.67 -27.58 -10.31
N ILE A 228 20.72 -27.99 -9.59
CA ILE A 228 20.68 -28.18 -8.14
C ILE A 228 20.51 -26.84 -7.41
N GLU A 229 21.36 -25.85 -7.72
CA GLU A 229 21.31 -24.50 -7.11
C GLU A 229 19.94 -23.83 -7.33
N VAL A 230 19.34 -23.96 -8.52
CA VAL A 230 17.97 -23.48 -8.81
C VAL A 230 16.94 -24.25 -8.00
N SER A 231 17.06 -25.58 -7.85
CA SER A 231 16.13 -26.38 -7.03
C SER A 231 16.19 -26.02 -5.54
N GLU A 232 17.38 -25.73 -5.02
CA GLU A 232 17.60 -25.25 -3.64
C GLU A 232 17.02 -23.84 -3.44
N LEU A 233 17.14 -22.96 -4.43
CA LEU A 233 16.50 -21.64 -4.42
C LEU A 233 14.96 -21.73 -4.54
N GLU A 234 14.42 -22.58 -5.42
CA GLU A 234 12.98 -22.77 -5.58
C GLU A 234 12.33 -23.33 -4.30
N THR A 235 12.95 -24.32 -3.66
CA THR A 235 12.47 -24.86 -2.38
C THR A 235 12.58 -23.82 -1.26
N SER A 236 13.66 -23.03 -1.20
CA SER A 236 13.79 -21.91 -0.27
C SER A 236 12.71 -20.83 -0.47
N ILE A 237 12.39 -20.50 -1.72
CA ILE A 237 11.32 -19.54 -2.08
C ILE A 237 9.94 -20.10 -1.68
N GLN A 238 9.69 -21.40 -1.87
CA GLN A 238 8.44 -22.04 -1.44
C GLN A 238 8.28 -22.01 0.09
N MET A 239 9.34 -22.30 0.85
CA MET A 239 9.35 -22.21 2.32
C MET A 239 9.10 -20.77 2.81
N LEU A 240 9.80 -19.78 2.23
CA LEU A 240 9.59 -18.36 2.58
C LEU A 240 8.17 -17.89 2.25
N LYS A 241 7.59 -18.35 1.13
CA LYS A 241 6.20 -18.06 0.75
C LYS A 241 5.20 -18.68 1.73
N GLY A 242 5.44 -19.91 2.20
CA GLY A 242 4.64 -20.55 3.24
C GLY A 242 4.66 -19.74 4.54
N ASN A 243 5.84 -19.45 5.05
CA ASN A 243 6.03 -18.64 6.26
C ASN A 243 5.34 -17.26 6.16
N LEU A 244 5.40 -16.62 5.00
CA LEU A 244 4.75 -15.31 4.76
C LEU A 244 3.21 -15.43 4.69
N MET A 245 2.66 -16.54 4.18
CA MET A 245 1.23 -16.83 4.27
C MET A 245 0.78 -17.06 5.70
N ASP A 246 1.54 -17.82 6.49
CA ASP A 246 1.21 -18.10 7.90
C ASP A 246 1.30 -16.83 8.76
N GLN A 247 2.36 -16.02 8.59
CA GLN A 247 2.48 -14.69 9.22
C GLN A 247 1.36 -13.75 8.76
N GLY A 248 0.94 -13.81 7.49
CA GLY A 248 -0.23 -13.07 7.00
C GLY A 248 -1.53 -13.49 7.67
N ALA A 249 -1.72 -14.79 7.92
CA ALA A 249 -2.86 -15.32 8.65
C ALA A 249 -2.82 -14.98 10.15
N GLU A 250 -1.64 -14.86 10.75
CA GLU A 250 -1.50 -14.34 12.12
C GLU A 250 -1.78 -12.83 12.20
N LEU A 251 -1.24 -12.03 11.29
CA LEU A 251 -1.52 -10.59 11.21
C LEU A 251 -3.02 -10.33 11.02
N ALA A 252 -3.71 -11.12 10.20
CA ALA A 252 -5.17 -11.02 10.04
C ALA A 252 -5.93 -11.33 11.36
N LYS A 253 -5.49 -12.32 12.16
CA LYS A 253 -6.07 -12.60 13.48
C LYS A 253 -5.83 -11.44 14.46
N TRP A 254 -4.61 -10.91 14.50
CA TRP A 254 -4.27 -9.76 15.36
C TRP A 254 -5.02 -8.50 14.97
N GLN A 255 -5.20 -8.25 13.67
CA GLN A 255 -5.99 -7.12 13.17
C GLN A 255 -7.47 -7.25 13.54
N ALA A 256 -8.07 -8.45 13.39
CA ALA A 256 -9.44 -8.71 13.80
C ALA A 256 -9.63 -8.50 15.32
N LEU A 257 -8.73 -9.06 16.14
CA LEU A 257 -8.75 -8.91 17.60
C LEU A 257 -8.53 -7.46 18.05
N ALA A 258 -7.70 -6.69 17.33
CA ALA A 258 -7.55 -5.26 17.55
C ALA A 258 -8.86 -4.51 17.29
N THR A 259 -9.53 -4.74 16.16
CA THR A 259 -10.83 -4.10 15.86
C THR A 259 -11.94 -4.53 16.83
N GLU A 260 -11.95 -5.78 17.30
CA GLU A 260 -12.89 -6.26 18.32
C GLU A 260 -12.67 -5.56 19.67
N ASN A 261 -11.41 -5.33 20.04
CA ASN A 261 -11.09 -4.58 21.26
C ASN A 261 -11.39 -3.08 21.11
N GLU A 262 -11.12 -2.46 19.96
CA GLU A 262 -11.45 -1.06 19.67
C GLU A 262 -12.97 -0.81 19.75
N GLN A 263 -13.79 -1.75 19.24
CA GLN A 263 -15.24 -1.73 19.46
C GLN A 263 -15.60 -1.83 20.95
N LYS A 264 -15.02 -2.79 21.70
CA LYS A 264 -15.30 -2.94 23.15
C LYS A 264 -14.87 -1.72 23.97
N TYR A 265 -13.77 -1.06 23.61
CA TYR A 265 -13.37 0.21 24.24
C TYR A 265 -14.37 1.32 23.93
N SER A 266 -14.84 1.43 22.69
CA SER A 266 -15.87 2.39 22.28
C SER A 266 -17.19 2.18 23.03
N GLU A 267 -17.65 0.93 23.16
CA GLU A 267 -18.85 0.56 23.93
C GLU A 267 -18.68 0.85 25.44
N ALA A 268 -17.50 0.59 26.01
CA ALA A 268 -17.19 0.88 27.40
C ALA A 268 -17.10 2.40 27.66
N GLU A 269 -16.52 3.17 26.76
CA GLU A 269 -16.45 4.64 26.82
C GLU A 269 -17.85 5.25 26.75
N GLU A 270 -18.71 4.80 25.82
CA GLU A 270 -20.09 5.27 25.72
C GLU A 270 -20.90 4.97 27.00
N LEU A 271 -20.70 3.80 27.62
CA LEU A 271 -21.31 3.43 28.90
C LEU A 271 -20.78 4.26 30.08
N LEU A 272 -19.49 4.60 30.10
CA LEU A 272 -18.90 5.49 31.10
C LEU A 272 -19.40 6.92 30.94
N LEU A 273 -19.51 7.42 29.71
CA LEU A 273 -20.04 8.75 29.41
C LEU A 273 -21.51 8.87 29.87
N LYS A 274 -22.33 7.86 29.58
CA LYS A 274 -23.71 7.77 30.07
C LYS A 274 -23.77 7.82 31.61
N LYS A 275 -22.95 7.02 32.30
CA LYS A 275 -22.87 7.05 33.78
C LYS A 275 -22.41 8.40 34.33
N LEU A 276 -21.43 9.04 33.70
CA LEU A 276 -20.96 10.36 34.09
C LEU A 276 -22.09 11.40 33.98
N THR A 277 -22.81 11.44 32.86
CA THR A 277 -23.93 12.39 32.69
C THR A 277 -25.07 12.17 33.68
N LEU A 278 -25.29 10.94 34.15
CA LEU A 278 -26.27 10.66 35.22
C LEU A 278 -25.76 11.13 36.59
N ALA A 279 -24.50 10.82 36.94
CA ALA A 279 -23.89 11.29 38.18
C ALA A 279 -23.81 12.83 38.23
N ASP A 280 -23.56 13.50 37.10
CA ASP A 280 -23.61 14.95 37.00
C ASP A 280 -25.03 15.49 37.23
N GLN A 281 -26.07 14.85 36.66
CA GLN A 281 -27.47 15.23 36.91
C GLN A 281 -27.86 15.05 38.39
N GLU A 282 -27.44 13.96 39.02
CA GLU A 282 -27.63 13.70 40.45
C GLU A 282 -26.90 14.74 41.31
N ASN A 283 -25.63 15.06 40.99
CA ASN A 283 -24.86 16.10 41.68
C ASN A 283 -25.50 17.50 41.54
N HIS A 284 -26.02 17.85 40.37
CA HIS A 284 -26.78 19.11 40.18
C HIS A 284 -28.06 19.11 41.00
N ALA A 285 -28.81 18.00 41.03
CA ALA A 285 -30.03 17.88 41.84
C ALA A 285 -29.74 18.00 43.36
N LEU A 286 -28.68 17.34 43.84
CA LEU A 286 -28.23 17.44 45.22
C LEU A 286 -27.74 18.85 45.57
N THR A 287 -27.00 19.50 44.67
CA THR A 287 -26.53 20.90 44.86
C THR A 287 -27.71 21.86 44.98
N ASN A 288 -28.72 21.73 44.10
CA ASN A 288 -29.94 22.54 44.15
C ASN A 288 -30.74 22.29 45.44
N ALA A 289 -30.82 21.04 45.89
CA ALA A 289 -31.48 20.68 47.15
C ALA A 289 -30.72 21.21 48.38
N LEU A 290 -29.39 21.23 48.34
CA LEU A 290 -28.53 21.77 49.39
C LEU A 290 -28.69 23.29 49.48
N GLN A 291 -28.61 24.02 48.36
CA GLN A 291 -28.85 25.47 48.31
C GLN A 291 -30.24 25.85 48.83
N LEU A 292 -31.28 25.05 48.51
CA LEU A 292 -32.61 25.24 49.06
C LEU A 292 -32.60 25.11 50.60
N LYS A 293 -31.90 24.10 51.16
CA LYS A 293 -31.78 23.92 52.61
C LYS A 293 -30.97 25.03 53.28
N GLU A 294 -29.87 25.49 52.68
CA GLU A 294 -29.11 26.64 53.16
C GLU A 294 -29.98 27.90 53.21
N SER A 295 -30.77 28.17 52.15
CA SER A 295 -31.69 29.32 52.12
C SER A 295 -32.77 29.23 53.21
N LEU A 296 -33.25 28.03 53.54
CA LEU A 296 -34.20 27.81 54.63
C LEU A 296 -33.54 27.98 56.01
N LEU A 297 -32.31 27.51 56.19
CA LEU A 297 -31.54 27.70 57.42
C LEU A 297 -31.23 29.18 57.66
N ALA A 298 -30.81 29.93 56.65
CA ALA A 298 -30.59 31.38 56.75
C ALA A 298 -31.87 32.14 57.16
N ASN A 299 -33.03 31.76 56.61
CA ASN A 299 -34.32 32.32 57.02
C ASN A 299 -34.68 31.96 58.49
N VAL A 300 -34.36 30.75 58.95
CA VAL A 300 -34.55 30.32 60.34
C VAL A 300 -33.59 31.07 61.27
N GLU A 301 -32.33 31.26 60.91
CA GLU A 301 -31.37 32.08 61.67
C GLU A 301 -31.86 33.52 61.84
N VAL A 302 -32.33 34.17 60.77
CA VAL A 302 -32.88 35.53 60.83
C VAL A 302 -34.10 35.57 61.75
N SER A 303 -34.95 34.54 61.69
CA SER A 303 -36.12 34.40 62.58
C SER A 303 -35.70 34.21 64.05
N ILE A 304 -34.68 33.41 64.33
CA ILE A 304 -34.10 33.22 65.67
C ILE A 304 -33.49 34.52 66.19
N LYS A 305 -32.68 35.21 65.39
CA LYS A 305 -32.07 36.50 65.73
C LYS A 305 -33.15 37.54 66.07
N HIS A 306 -34.26 37.58 65.33
CA HIS A 306 -35.41 38.43 65.63
C HIS A 306 -36.15 38.03 66.93
N LEU A 307 -36.40 36.74 67.15
CA LEU A 307 -37.05 36.24 68.37
C LEU A 307 -36.21 36.51 69.62
N SER A 308 -34.89 36.31 69.57
CA SER A 308 -33.96 36.67 70.66
C SER A 308 -33.98 38.17 70.98
N GLN A 309 -34.04 39.03 69.95
CA GLN A 309 -34.15 40.48 70.14
C GLN A 309 -35.48 40.87 70.81
N LEU A 310 -36.61 40.30 70.38
CA LEU A 310 -37.93 40.53 70.98
C LEU A 310 -38.00 40.00 72.43
N LEU A 311 -37.39 38.83 72.69
CA LEU A 311 -37.34 38.24 74.01
C LEU A 311 -36.49 39.09 74.98
N PHE A 312 -35.35 39.64 74.51
CA PHE A 312 -34.56 40.60 75.29
C PHE A 312 -35.38 41.86 75.63
N GLN A 313 -36.09 42.46 74.67
CA GLN A 313 -36.96 43.64 74.89
C GLN A 313 -38.09 43.35 75.90
N THR A 314 -38.69 42.16 75.85
CA THR A 314 -39.72 41.77 76.83
C THR A 314 -39.12 41.53 78.21
N HIS A 315 -37.93 40.94 78.34
CA HIS A 315 -37.23 40.81 79.63
C HIS A 315 -36.79 42.16 80.22
N GLU A 316 -36.37 43.11 79.38
CA GLU A 316 -36.04 44.47 79.79
C GLU A 316 -37.28 45.22 80.30
N THR A 317 -38.38 45.20 79.54
CA THR A 317 -39.64 45.85 79.97
C THR A 317 -40.22 45.19 81.22
N VAL A 318 -40.17 43.87 81.37
CA VAL A 318 -40.60 43.17 82.59
C VAL A 318 -39.73 43.54 83.80
N ALA A 319 -38.41 43.63 83.64
CA ALA A 319 -37.52 44.09 84.71
C ALA A 319 -37.83 45.53 85.14
N ASN A 320 -38.05 46.43 84.18
CA ASN A 320 -38.39 47.84 84.45
C ASN A 320 -39.75 47.96 85.18
N HIS A 321 -40.76 47.16 84.81
CA HIS A 321 -42.02 47.11 85.55
C HIS A 321 -41.85 46.53 86.96
N ALA A 322 -41.00 45.52 87.15
CA ALA A 322 -40.73 44.96 88.48
C ALA A 322 -40.12 46.02 89.42
N VAL A 323 -39.18 46.84 88.94
CA VAL A 323 -38.64 47.97 89.71
C VAL A 323 -39.71 49.03 90.00
N ALA A 324 -40.57 49.36 89.02
CA ALA A 324 -41.61 50.38 89.16
C ALA A 324 -42.73 50.00 90.15
N PHE A 325 -43.17 48.73 90.16
CA PHE A 325 -44.22 48.26 91.08
C PHE A 325 -43.71 47.94 92.48
N PHE A 326 -42.41 47.69 92.66
CA PHE A 326 -41.84 47.24 93.94
C PHE A 326 -40.61 48.08 94.36
N PRO A 327 -40.83 49.35 94.77
CA PRO A 327 -39.75 50.21 95.27
C PRO A 327 -39.29 49.81 96.68
N THR A 328 -38.54 48.71 96.77
CA THR A 328 -37.76 48.33 97.96
C THR A 328 -36.28 48.25 97.60
N GLU A 329 -35.44 48.84 98.45
CA GLU A 329 -33.98 49.02 98.23
C GLU A 329 -33.20 47.69 98.08
N ILE A 330 -33.85 46.55 98.37
CA ILE A 330 -33.31 45.19 98.33
C ILE A 330 -33.10 44.67 96.89
N LEU A 331 -33.76 45.26 95.89
CA LEU A 331 -33.82 44.71 94.52
C LEU A 331 -32.80 45.24 93.51
N LEU A 332 -32.15 46.39 93.77
CA LEU A 332 -31.31 47.05 92.75
C LEU A 332 -29.96 46.35 92.49
N ASP A 333 -29.43 45.63 93.47
CA ASP A 333 -28.04 45.17 93.51
C ASP A 333 -27.82 43.75 92.93
N LYS A 334 -28.81 43.17 92.26
CA LYS A 334 -28.82 41.75 91.83
C LYS A 334 -29.29 41.47 90.40
N ILE A 335 -29.38 42.51 89.55
CA ILE A 335 -29.65 42.36 88.12
C ILE A 335 -28.43 42.85 87.34
N PRO A 336 -27.57 41.95 86.80
CA PRO A 336 -26.42 42.34 86.01
C PRO A 336 -26.84 43.09 84.73
N PRO A 337 -26.29 44.29 84.45
CA PRO A 337 -26.54 44.99 83.20
C PRO A 337 -25.72 44.34 82.07
N VAL A 338 -26.34 43.43 81.32
CA VAL A 338 -25.72 42.77 80.16
C VAL A 338 -26.26 43.40 78.86
N SER A 339 -25.34 44.00 78.09
CA SER A 339 -25.59 44.50 76.74
C SER A 339 -25.68 43.32 75.75
N PRO A 340 -26.37 43.45 74.60
CA PRO A 340 -26.42 42.39 73.60
C PRO A 340 -25.05 42.25 72.89
N SER A 341 -24.21 41.29 73.33
CA SER A 341 -23.03 40.85 72.59
C SER A 341 -23.45 39.98 71.39
N GLY A 342 -22.72 40.10 70.28
CA GLY A 342 -23.04 39.45 69.01
C GLY A 342 -22.50 38.02 68.91
N GLU A 343 -22.89 37.16 69.83
CA GLU A 343 -22.53 35.73 69.86
C GLU A 343 -23.72 34.85 69.39
N GLU A 344 -23.61 33.52 69.40
CA GLU A 344 -24.32 32.67 68.44
C GLU A 344 -25.87 32.65 68.61
N PRO A 345 -26.65 32.43 67.53
CA PRO A 345 -28.12 32.50 67.59
C PRO A 345 -28.76 31.55 68.63
N GLU A 346 -28.16 30.38 68.88
CA GLU A 346 -28.60 29.47 69.94
C GLU A 346 -28.20 29.96 71.34
N GLU A 347 -27.01 30.54 71.49
CA GLU A 347 -26.55 31.14 72.74
C GLU A 347 -27.43 32.33 73.15
N GLY A 348 -27.86 33.16 72.18
CA GLY A 348 -28.81 34.24 72.38
C GLY A 348 -30.15 33.76 72.95
N ILE A 349 -30.72 32.66 72.44
CA ILE A 349 -31.93 32.04 73.01
C ILE A 349 -31.64 31.49 74.41
N ASN A 350 -30.55 30.74 74.59
CA ASN A 350 -30.21 30.10 75.87
C ASN A 350 -29.96 31.13 76.99
N HIS A 351 -29.26 32.22 76.70
CA HIS A 351 -29.05 33.35 77.60
C HIS A 351 -30.40 33.99 78.00
N CYS A 352 -31.29 34.24 77.03
CA CYS A 352 -32.63 34.74 77.32
C CYS A 352 -33.46 33.75 78.16
N ILE A 353 -33.36 32.44 77.92
CA ILE A 353 -34.02 31.42 78.75
C ILE A 353 -33.48 31.45 80.19
N SER A 354 -32.16 31.64 80.39
CA SER A 354 -31.58 31.82 81.72
C SER A 354 -32.12 33.08 82.40
N ARG A 355 -32.05 34.24 81.72
CA ARG A 355 -32.60 35.51 82.21
C ARG A 355 -34.08 35.40 82.57
N SER A 356 -34.86 34.64 81.80
CA SER A 356 -36.26 34.35 82.11
C SER A 356 -36.44 33.54 83.39
N LYS A 357 -35.57 32.53 83.64
CA LYS A 357 -35.56 31.77 84.90
C LYS A 357 -35.15 32.66 86.08
N ASP A 358 -34.18 33.54 85.90
CA ASP A 358 -33.74 34.45 86.95
C ASP A 358 -34.81 35.47 87.31
N ILE A 359 -35.52 36.02 86.31
CA ILE A 359 -36.70 36.87 86.52
C ILE A 359 -37.81 36.12 87.28
N THR A 360 -38.15 34.88 86.91
CA THR A 360 -39.16 34.11 87.66
C THR A 360 -38.71 33.71 89.07
N ASN A 361 -37.42 33.45 89.27
CA ASN A 361 -36.82 33.23 90.59
C ASN A 361 -36.88 34.49 91.48
N LEU A 362 -36.71 35.68 90.90
CA LEU A 362 -36.88 36.96 91.62
C LEU A 362 -38.35 37.19 91.98
N PHE A 363 -39.30 37.02 91.05
CA PHE A 363 -40.73 37.12 91.36
C PHE A 363 -41.19 36.09 92.40
N SER A 364 -40.65 34.86 92.39
CA SER A 364 -40.94 33.84 93.39
C SER A 364 -40.47 34.24 94.80
N LYS A 365 -39.24 34.76 94.92
CA LYS A 365 -38.71 35.30 96.19
C LYS A 365 -39.53 36.49 96.68
N LEU A 366 -39.90 37.41 95.78
CA LEU A 366 -40.74 38.55 96.09
C LEU A 366 -42.14 38.12 96.60
N ALA A 367 -42.77 37.15 95.94
CA ALA A 367 -44.05 36.58 96.36
C ALA A 367 -43.97 35.93 97.75
N MET A 368 -42.87 35.25 98.08
CA MET A 368 -42.63 34.72 99.43
C MET A 368 -42.53 35.85 100.47
N THR A 369 -41.72 36.89 100.24
CA THR A 369 -41.62 38.02 101.19
C THR A 369 -42.94 38.79 101.34
N TRP A 370 -43.74 38.91 100.28
CA TRP A 370 -45.09 39.47 100.35
C TRP A 370 -46.04 38.60 101.16
N LYS A 371 -45.96 37.27 101.01
CA LYS A 371 -46.74 36.33 101.81
C LYS A 371 -46.37 36.42 103.29
N GLU A 372 -45.08 36.43 103.61
CA GLU A 372 -44.57 36.63 104.97
C GLU A 372 -45.08 37.95 105.58
N GLN A 373 -45.09 39.05 104.81
CA GLN A 373 -45.60 40.35 105.25
C GLN A 373 -47.13 40.36 105.44
N ILE A 374 -47.87 39.56 104.68
CA ILE A 374 -49.32 39.34 104.86
C ILE A 374 -49.57 38.49 106.11
N ASP A 375 -48.84 37.39 106.29
CA ASP A 375 -48.97 36.49 107.43
C ASP A 375 -48.56 37.18 108.76
N LEU A 376 -47.54 38.06 108.74
CA LEU A 376 -47.19 38.94 109.87
C LEU A 376 -48.32 39.92 110.22
N ARG A 377 -48.94 40.55 109.22
CA ARG A 377 -50.10 41.45 109.44
C ARG A 377 -51.33 40.69 109.92
N LYS A 378 -51.56 39.47 109.41
CA LYS A 378 -52.64 38.58 109.86
C LYS A 378 -52.44 38.16 111.31
N LYS A 379 -51.21 37.78 111.70
CA LYS A 379 -50.88 37.48 113.09
C LYS A 379 -51.05 38.71 114.00
N ALA A 380 -50.63 39.90 113.56
CA ALA A 380 -50.85 41.12 114.33
C ALA A 380 -52.35 41.46 114.51
N LEU A 381 -53.21 41.09 113.56
CA LEU A 381 -54.66 41.16 113.70
C LEU A 381 -55.21 40.09 114.65
N GLU A 382 -54.70 38.86 114.62
CA GLU A 382 -55.08 37.78 115.55
C GLU A 382 -54.65 38.08 117.00
N ASP A 383 -53.46 38.68 117.20
CA ASP A 383 -53.01 39.17 118.51
C ASP A 383 -53.90 40.34 119.00
N LEU A 384 -54.35 41.22 118.08
CA LEU A 384 -55.29 42.30 118.40
C LEU A 384 -56.68 41.76 118.75
N GLU A 385 -57.20 40.79 118.00
CA GLU A 385 -58.45 40.07 118.30
C GLU A 385 -58.36 39.30 119.63
N GLY A 386 -57.21 38.70 119.94
CA GLY A 386 -56.89 38.07 121.23
C GLY A 386 -56.90 39.05 122.41
N THR A 387 -56.50 40.31 122.19
CA THR A 387 -56.63 41.36 123.22
C THR A 387 -58.05 41.92 123.33
N ILE A 388 -58.78 42.08 122.22
CA ILE A 388 -60.20 42.50 122.22
C ILE A 388 -61.07 41.46 122.95
N THR A 389 -60.89 40.17 122.65
CA THR A 389 -61.64 39.08 123.30
C THR A 389 -61.34 38.99 124.79
N ARG A 390 -60.09 39.21 125.22
CA ARG A 390 -59.73 39.31 126.65
C ARG A 390 -60.44 40.48 127.34
N LEU A 391 -60.44 41.68 126.73
CA LEU A 391 -61.17 42.84 127.25
C LEU A 391 -62.69 42.61 127.33
N ILE A 392 -63.27 41.78 126.44
CA ILE A 392 -64.67 41.35 126.53
C ILE A 392 -64.91 40.41 127.72
N VAL A 393 -63.98 39.51 128.03
CA VAL A 393 -64.05 38.64 129.23
C VAL A 393 -63.89 39.47 130.50
N GLU A 394 -62.88 40.33 130.58
CA GLU A 394 -62.66 41.25 131.72
C GLU A 394 -63.89 42.14 131.97
N LYS A 395 -64.49 42.69 130.90
CA LYS A 395 -65.77 43.43 130.97
C LYS A 395 -66.91 42.56 131.51
N LYS A 396 -66.99 41.28 131.11
CA LYS A 396 -68.02 40.35 131.60
C LYS A 396 -67.80 39.99 133.07
N GLU A 397 -66.56 39.80 133.50
CA GLU A 397 -66.20 39.55 134.90
C GLU A 397 -66.56 40.76 135.77
N ILE A 398 -66.18 41.98 135.36
CA ILE A 398 -66.63 43.24 136.00
C ILE A 398 -68.16 43.33 136.06
N THR A 399 -68.86 42.93 134.98
CA THR A 399 -70.33 42.90 134.97
C THR A 399 -70.88 41.91 136.00
N SER A 400 -70.36 40.68 136.05
CA SER A 400 -70.79 39.67 137.04
C SER A 400 -70.44 40.03 138.49
N PHE A 401 -69.37 40.80 138.71
CA PHE A 401 -69.01 41.34 140.02
C PHE A 401 -69.99 42.43 140.46
N LEU A 402 -70.41 43.30 139.53
CA LEU A 402 -71.48 44.29 139.76
C LEU A 402 -72.84 43.63 139.99
N GLU A 403 -73.18 42.58 139.24
CA GLU A 403 -74.38 41.77 139.44
C GLU A 403 -74.38 41.05 140.80
N SER A 404 -73.23 40.51 141.24
CA SER A 404 -73.07 39.92 142.58
C SER A 404 -73.23 40.96 143.69
N ALA A 405 -72.66 42.16 143.51
CA ALA A 405 -72.84 43.27 144.46
C ALA A 405 -74.30 43.77 144.50
N LEU A 406 -75.02 43.69 143.38
CA LEU A 406 -76.47 43.94 143.31
C LEU A 406 -77.27 42.84 144.02
N ALA A 407 -76.93 41.57 143.82
CA ALA A 407 -77.56 40.44 144.47
C ALA A 407 -77.44 40.52 146.00
N ILE A 408 -76.24 40.78 146.54
CA ILE A 408 -76.01 40.99 147.99
C ILE A 408 -76.86 42.16 148.53
N LYS A 409 -77.00 43.24 147.74
CA LYS A 409 -77.85 44.38 148.12
C LYS A 409 -79.36 44.04 148.10
N GLN A 410 -79.77 43.11 147.25
CA GLN A 410 -81.15 42.64 147.14
C GLN A 410 -81.48 41.61 148.22
N GLU A 411 -80.54 40.73 148.56
CA GLU A 411 -80.58 39.80 149.70
C GLU A 411 -80.73 40.53 151.04
N MET A 412 -79.98 41.63 151.24
CA MET A 412 -80.17 42.55 152.38
C MET A 412 -81.56 43.22 152.44
N LEU A 413 -82.27 43.29 151.31
CA LEU A 413 -83.59 43.93 151.20
C LEU A 413 -84.72 42.93 151.46
N GLU A 414 -84.55 41.68 151.05
CA GLU A 414 -85.53 40.60 151.30
C GLU A 414 -85.44 40.05 152.75
N ALA A 415 -84.24 40.09 153.37
CA ALA A 415 -84.02 39.67 154.76
C ALA A 415 -84.85 40.43 155.82
N VAL A 416 -85.50 41.55 155.46
CA VAL A 416 -86.36 42.36 156.34
C VAL A 416 -87.85 41.98 156.23
N SER A 417 -88.26 41.19 155.23
CA SER A 417 -89.68 40.93 154.92
C SER A 417 -90.11 39.46 155.02
N LYS A 418 -90.12 38.93 156.25
CA LYS A 418 -90.71 37.64 156.69
C LYS A 418 -89.99 36.39 156.15
N VAL A 419 -89.42 35.51 156.97
CA VAL A 419 -90.04 34.73 158.06
C VAL A 419 -91.20 33.84 157.58
N SER A 420 -90.89 32.62 157.14
CA SER A 420 -91.59 31.39 157.56
C SER A 420 -90.88 30.11 157.09
N LEU A 421 -90.07 29.54 157.99
CA LEU A 421 -89.90 28.11 158.26
C LEU A 421 -89.89 27.06 157.11
N ASP A 422 -88.76 26.32 157.11
CA ASP A 422 -88.70 24.85 157.16
C ASP A 422 -88.81 23.96 155.90
N SER A 423 -87.60 23.52 155.50
CA SER A 423 -87.17 22.12 155.61
C SER A 423 -87.54 21.08 154.55
N ASN A 424 -86.46 20.53 153.98
CA ASN A 424 -86.24 19.09 153.70
C ASN A 424 -86.99 18.43 152.52
N SER A 425 -86.36 17.53 151.73
CA SER A 425 -84.94 17.11 151.71
C SER A 425 -84.65 16.16 150.54
N ASN A 426 -83.38 16.11 150.09
CA ASN A 426 -82.55 14.89 149.85
C ASN A 426 -83.05 13.75 148.92
N LEU A 427 -82.22 12.98 148.20
CA LEU A 427 -80.80 13.06 147.79
C LEU A 427 -80.57 12.04 146.64
N ASN A 428 -79.43 12.15 145.95
CA ASN A 428 -78.57 11.10 145.36
C ASN A 428 -78.12 11.44 143.91
N THR A 429 -76.85 11.48 143.48
CA THR A 429 -75.48 11.06 143.90
C THR A 429 -74.87 10.08 142.87
N ILE A 430 -73.56 9.77 142.98
CA ILE A 430 -72.68 9.11 141.99
C ILE A 430 -72.30 10.06 140.83
N THR A 431 -71.10 10.66 140.69
CA THR A 431 -69.71 10.50 141.18
C THR A 431 -68.73 9.61 140.37
N LYS A 432 -67.83 10.31 139.64
CA LYS A 432 -66.37 10.11 139.51
C LYS A 432 -65.77 9.04 138.56
N THR A 433 -64.70 9.49 137.86
CA THR A 433 -63.49 8.75 137.40
C THR A 433 -63.68 7.66 136.33
N LYS A 434 -62.75 7.28 135.45
CA LYS A 434 -61.30 7.59 135.16
C LYS A 434 -61.06 7.20 133.66
N GLU A 435 -60.01 7.57 132.89
CA GLU A 435 -58.82 8.43 133.03
C GLU A 435 -58.30 8.88 131.63
N ALA A 436 -57.19 9.64 131.61
CA ALA A 436 -56.26 9.91 130.50
C ALA A 436 -55.31 8.69 130.20
N ARG A 437 -54.28 8.68 129.33
CA ARG A 437 -53.51 9.73 128.60
C ARG A 437 -52.55 9.09 127.55
N SER A 438 -52.09 9.86 126.54
CA SER A 438 -50.76 9.77 125.84
C SER A 438 -50.31 8.47 125.11
N ASP A 439 -49.21 8.41 124.33
CA ASP A 439 -48.65 9.27 123.24
C ASP A 439 -47.53 8.50 122.46
N SER A 440 -47.32 8.87 121.19
CA SER A 440 -46.06 8.82 120.36
C SER A 440 -45.02 7.66 120.39
N VAL A 441 -44.75 7.07 119.19
CA VAL A 441 -43.42 6.81 118.53
C VAL A 441 -42.41 5.77 119.12
N GLY A 442 -41.82 4.89 118.26
CA GLY A 442 -40.55 4.17 118.63
C GLY A 442 -40.02 2.93 117.84
N LEU A 443 -39.65 3.05 116.56
CA LEU A 443 -38.56 2.38 115.78
C LEU A 443 -37.98 0.92 116.04
N LEU A 444 -37.71 0.21 114.92
CA LEU A 444 -36.53 -0.68 114.59
C LEU A 444 -36.56 -2.24 114.77
N VAL A 445 -35.81 -2.93 113.88
CA VAL A 445 -35.40 -4.38 113.82
C VAL A 445 -36.52 -5.38 113.44
N GLY A 446 -36.33 -6.44 112.61
CA GLY A 446 -35.17 -6.94 111.84
C GLY A 446 -35.52 -8.13 110.90
N GLN A 447 -34.51 -8.69 110.20
CA GLN A 447 -34.55 -9.85 109.26
C GLN A 447 -34.70 -11.23 109.97
N PRO A 448 -34.78 -12.42 109.28
CA PRO A 448 -35.04 -12.75 107.85
C PRO A 448 -36.00 -13.96 107.57
N GLY A 449 -36.28 -14.28 106.30
CA GLY A 449 -36.06 -15.66 105.79
C GLY A 449 -37.23 -16.55 105.28
N LEU A 450 -37.10 -16.97 104.00
CA LEU A 450 -37.45 -18.28 103.39
C LEU A 450 -38.93 -18.69 103.10
N PHE A 451 -39.22 -18.89 101.80
CA PHE A 451 -40.09 -19.90 101.13
C PHE A 451 -41.52 -20.22 101.67
N ASN A 452 -42.57 -20.32 100.84
CA ASN A 452 -42.65 -20.97 99.51
C ASN A 452 -43.71 -20.38 98.55
N ASN A 453 -43.39 -20.47 97.25
CA ASN A 453 -44.21 -20.80 96.07
C ASN A 453 -45.72 -20.49 96.06
N ASP A 454 -46.14 -19.56 95.19
CA ASP A 454 -47.36 -19.69 94.37
C ASP A 454 -47.34 -18.77 93.11
N LEU A 455 -46.27 -18.85 92.29
CA LEU A 455 -46.06 -17.94 91.12
C LEU A 455 -45.74 -18.65 89.78
N GLU A 456 -45.81 -19.98 89.73
CA GLU A 456 -45.25 -20.81 88.65
C GLU A 456 -46.09 -20.89 87.35
N ARG A 457 -46.82 -19.83 86.98
CA ARG A 457 -47.54 -19.79 85.68
C ARG A 457 -47.31 -18.53 84.85
N GLY A 458 -47.10 -17.37 85.49
CA GLY A 458 -46.72 -16.14 84.78
C GLY A 458 -45.28 -16.18 84.28
N GLU A 459 -44.34 -16.61 85.12
CA GLU A 459 -42.92 -16.58 84.76
C GLU A 459 -42.55 -17.54 83.62
N PHE A 460 -43.13 -18.73 83.55
CA PHE A 460 -42.86 -19.67 82.45
C PHE A 460 -43.38 -19.14 81.11
N SER A 461 -44.50 -18.40 81.09
CA SER A 461 -45.00 -17.76 79.87
C SER A 461 -44.09 -16.62 79.41
N ASN A 462 -43.62 -15.78 80.35
CA ASN A 462 -42.72 -14.66 80.02
C ASN A 462 -41.30 -15.14 79.64
N LYS A 463 -40.75 -16.13 80.35
CA LYS A 463 -39.47 -16.77 80.01
C LYS A 463 -39.54 -17.53 78.68
N GLY A 464 -40.66 -18.20 78.41
CA GLY A 464 -40.93 -18.83 77.12
C GLY A 464 -41.01 -17.83 75.97
N SER A 465 -41.71 -16.71 76.16
CA SER A 465 -41.80 -15.61 75.18
C SER A 465 -40.43 -14.96 74.92
N ALA A 466 -39.65 -14.71 75.98
CA ALA A 466 -38.28 -14.21 75.85
C ALA A 466 -37.40 -15.16 75.04
N LEU A 467 -37.38 -16.45 75.39
CA LEU A 467 -36.63 -17.49 74.67
C LEU A 467 -37.12 -17.67 73.22
N GLU A 468 -38.41 -17.50 72.92
CA GLU A 468 -38.90 -17.52 71.54
C GLU A 468 -38.43 -16.29 70.75
N SER A 469 -38.32 -15.12 71.39
CA SER A 469 -37.78 -13.91 70.78
C SER A 469 -36.26 -14.01 70.53
N GLU A 470 -35.50 -14.56 71.47
CA GLU A 470 -34.07 -14.85 71.29
C GLU A 470 -33.83 -15.94 70.25
N LEU A 471 -34.68 -16.97 70.20
CA LEU A 471 -34.61 -18.02 69.16
C LEU A 471 -34.94 -17.46 67.78
N LYS A 472 -35.86 -16.49 67.65
CA LYS A 472 -36.13 -15.79 66.39
C LYS A 472 -34.96 -14.89 65.99
N LYS A 473 -34.39 -14.13 66.94
CA LYS A 473 -33.19 -13.30 66.72
C LYS A 473 -31.98 -14.12 66.30
N SER A 474 -31.70 -15.22 66.99
CA SER A 474 -30.61 -16.16 66.67
C SER A 474 -30.81 -16.86 65.32
N LYS A 475 -32.06 -17.18 64.93
CA LYS A 475 -32.38 -17.69 63.58
C LYS A 475 -32.16 -16.64 62.49
N GLN A 476 -32.47 -15.38 62.76
CA GLN A 476 -32.19 -14.27 61.83
C GLN A 476 -30.68 -14.07 61.68
N GLU A 477 -29.94 -13.99 62.78
CA GLU A 477 -28.48 -13.84 62.81
C GLU A 477 -27.76 -15.00 62.11
N THR A 478 -28.21 -16.25 62.31
CA THR A 478 -27.65 -17.41 61.60
C THR A 478 -27.97 -17.42 60.11
N PHE A 479 -29.14 -16.92 59.68
CA PHE A 479 -29.46 -16.74 58.26
C PHE A 479 -28.59 -15.64 57.62
N GLU A 480 -28.42 -14.50 58.28
CA GLU A 480 -27.57 -13.40 57.81
C GLU A 480 -26.10 -13.84 57.73
N LEU A 481 -25.57 -14.51 58.75
CA LEU A 481 -24.22 -15.11 58.73
C LEU A 481 -24.07 -16.16 57.61
N GLN A 482 -25.11 -16.96 57.33
CA GLN A 482 -25.09 -17.91 56.22
C GLN A 482 -25.09 -17.21 54.86
N GLN A 483 -25.77 -16.06 54.72
CA GLN A 483 -25.73 -15.23 53.52
C GLN A 483 -24.37 -14.55 53.32
N PHE A 484 -23.78 -13.97 54.36
CA PHE A 484 -22.41 -13.44 54.32
C PHE A 484 -21.37 -14.53 53.96
N LEU A 485 -21.50 -15.72 54.53
CA LEU A 485 -20.62 -16.85 54.23
C LEU A 485 -20.78 -17.35 52.78
N ALA A 486 -22.00 -17.28 52.22
CA ALA A 486 -22.23 -17.55 50.80
C ALA A 486 -21.61 -16.47 49.88
N ALA A 487 -21.74 -15.19 50.24
CA ALA A 487 -21.12 -14.08 49.50
C ALA A 487 -19.58 -14.19 49.50
N ALA A 488 -18.97 -14.35 50.67
CA ALA A 488 -17.52 -14.52 50.82
C ALA A 488 -16.96 -15.75 50.07
N ARG A 489 -17.75 -16.83 49.94
CA ARG A 489 -17.40 -17.97 49.08
C ARG A 489 -17.45 -17.63 47.59
N GLY A 490 -18.42 -16.83 47.15
CA GLY A 490 -18.50 -16.32 45.79
C GLY A 490 -17.30 -15.44 45.43
N GLU A 491 -16.93 -14.52 46.33
CA GLU A 491 -15.75 -13.67 46.19
C GLU A 491 -14.45 -14.48 46.13
N LEU A 492 -14.29 -15.47 47.02
CA LEU A 492 -13.14 -16.39 47.00
C LEU A 492 -13.03 -17.19 45.70
N GLU A 493 -14.15 -17.64 45.14
CA GLU A 493 -14.18 -18.40 43.88
C GLU A 493 -13.85 -17.51 42.67
N VAL A 494 -14.37 -16.27 42.65
CA VAL A 494 -13.97 -15.26 41.64
C VAL A 494 -12.48 -14.97 41.74
N LEU A 495 -11.95 -14.75 42.95
CA LEU A 495 -10.52 -14.53 43.18
C LEU A 495 -9.68 -15.72 42.72
N ARG A 496 -10.07 -16.96 43.07
CA ARG A 496 -9.42 -18.20 42.60
C ARG A 496 -9.34 -18.25 41.08
N VAL A 497 -10.47 -18.02 40.39
CA VAL A 497 -10.54 -18.03 38.92
C VAL A 497 -9.73 -16.90 38.29
N THR A 498 -9.65 -15.71 38.91
CA THR A 498 -8.75 -14.64 38.42
C THR A 498 -7.28 -14.98 38.61
N SER A 499 -6.89 -15.56 39.75
CA SER A 499 -5.51 -15.99 40.03
C SER A 499 -5.08 -17.12 39.09
N GLU A 500 -5.94 -18.10 38.82
CA GLU A 500 -5.67 -19.18 37.85
C GLU A 500 -5.56 -18.68 36.40
N ARG A 501 -6.31 -17.62 36.05
CA ARG A 501 -6.16 -16.96 34.74
C ARG A 501 -4.81 -16.24 34.64
N GLN A 502 -4.44 -15.47 35.66
CA GLN A 502 -3.15 -14.77 35.72
C GLN A 502 -1.97 -15.74 35.74
N ALA A 503 -2.07 -16.87 36.45
CA ALA A 503 -1.04 -17.90 36.47
C ALA A 503 -0.82 -18.52 35.07
N LYS A 504 -1.89 -18.81 34.33
CA LYS A 504 -1.79 -19.28 32.93
C LYS A 504 -1.16 -18.22 32.02
N GLU A 505 -1.63 -16.99 32.09
CA GLU A 505 -1.09 -15.87 31.31
C GLU A 505 0.40 -15.63 31.57
N LEU A 506 0.88 -15.84 32.81
CA LEU A 506 2.29 -15.79 33.17
C LEU A 506 3.09 -16.96 32.60
N VAL A 507 2.53 -18.19 32.60
CA VAL A 507 3.17 -19.35 31.94
C VAL A 507 3.28 -19.14 30.44
N ASP A 508 2.20 -18.71 29.78
CA ASP A 508 2.18 -18.44 28.33
C ASP A 508 3.20 -17.34 27.95
N LYS A 509 3.32 -16.29 28.77
CA LYS A 509 4.36 -15.25 28.63
C LYS A 509 5.77 -15.78 28.86
N THR A 510 5.96 -16.71 29.79
CA THR A 510 7.28 -17.29 30.09
C THR A 510 7.78 -18.12 28.91
N VAL A 511 6.94 -19.00 28.35
CA VAL A 511 7.28 -19.78 27.15
C VAL A 511 7.61 -18.84 25.97
N LYS A 512 6.81 -17.79 25.76
CA LYS A 512 7.06 -16.81 24.70
C LYS A 512 8.35 -16.00 24.88
N ILE A 513 8.83 -15.82 26.12
CA ILE A 513 10.15 -15.21 26.38
C ILE A 513 11.25 -16.21 26.03
N GLU A 514 11.14 -17.47 26.42
CA GLU A 514 12.09 -18.54 26.08
C GLU A 514 12.22 -18.73 24.55
N ASP A 515 11.11 -18.70 23.80
CA ASP A 515 11.11 -18.73 22.33
C ASP A 515 11.88 -17.53 21.73
N LEU A 516 11.70 -16.32 22.29
CA LEU A 516 12.37 -15.11 21.83
C LEU A 516 13.87 -15.10 22.18
N GLU A 517 14.27 -15.60 23.34
CA GLU A 517 15.67 -15.76 23.73
C GLU A 517 16.38 -16.79 22.84
N ASN A 518 15.73 -17.90 22.53
CA ASN A 518 16.23 -18.90 21.57
C ASN A 518 16.37 -18.31 20.15
N ALA A 519 15.38 -17.56 19.67
CA ALA A 519 15.45 -16.86 18.39
C ALA A 519 16.57 -15.81 18.34
N GLN A 520 16.78 -15.05 19.44
CA GLN A 520 17.88 -14.10 19.57
C GLN A 520 19.24 -14.79 19.56
N SER A 521 19.38 -15.92 20.27
CA SER A 521 20.61 -16.73 20.28
C SER A 521 20.97 -17.25 18.89
N LEU A 522 19.98 -17.77 18.15
CA LEU A 522 20.15 -18.18 16.75
C LEU A 522 20.58 -16.99 15.86
N ALA A 523 19.90 -15.84 15.98
CA ALA A 523 20.23 -14.64 15.22
C ALA A 523 21.67 -14.15 15.50
N GLN A 524 22.07 -14.07 16.77
CA GLN A 524 23.44 -13.71 17.15
C GLN A 524 24.48 -14.65 16.54
N LYS A 525 24.22 -15.97 16.55
CA LYS A 525 25.10 -16.94 15.90
C LYS A 525 25.21 -16.70 14.39
N THR A 526 24.11 -16.47 13.69
CA THR A 526 24.14 -16.17 12.24
C THR A 526 24.87 -14.86 11.92
N ILE A 527 24.77 -13.84 12.78
CA ILE A 527 25.51 -12.59 12.64
C ILE A 527 27.02 -12.82 12.77
N GLU A 528 27.46 -13.68 13.71
CA GLU A 528 28.88 -13.99 13.89
C GLU A 528 29.43 -14.89 12.77
N ASP A 529 28.65 -15.86 12.29
CA ASP A 529 28.98 -16.63 11.09
C ASP A 529 29.14 -15.72 9.87
N LEU A 530 28.27 -14.71 9.69
CA LEU A 530 28.38 -13.72 8.61
C LEU A 530 29.57 -12.77 8.79
N ARG A 531 29.89 -12.34 10.01
CA ARG A 531 31.10 -11.55 10.32
C ARG A 531 32.38 -12.31 9.97
N SER A 532 32.46 -13.60 10.32
CA SER A 532 33.64 -14.41 10.00
C SER A 532 33.85 -14.55 8.48
N LYS A 533 32.77 -14.74 7.72
CA LYS A 533 32.78 -14.78 6.24
C LYS A 533 33.18 -13.43 5.64
N LEU A 534 32.67 -12.32 6.18
CA LEU A 534 33.03 -10.97 5.74
C LEU A 534 34.51 -10.65 6.02
N ALA A 535 35.05 -11.09 7.16
CA ALA A 535 36.46 -10.94 7.49
C ALA A 535 37.36 -11.77 6.57
N ALA A 536 36.97 -13.00 6.23
CA ALA A 536 37.67 -13.83 5.25
C ALA A 536 37.69 -13.15 3.86
N ALA A 537 36.51 -12.80 3.32
CA ALA A 537 36.41 -12.13 2.01
C ALA A 537 37.14 -10.78 1.96
N GLY A 538 37.23 -10.06 3.08
CA GLY A 538 38.03 -8.83 3.21
C GLY A 538 39.53 -9.08 3.14
N ASN A 539 40.03 -10.19 3.70
CA ASN A 539 41.42 -10.60 3.56
C ASN A 539 41.74 -11.05 2.14
N ASP A 540 40.86 -11.84 1.51
CA ASP A 540 41.00 -12.29 0.12
C ASP A 540 41.09 -11.09 -0.85
N LEU A 541 40.26 -10.06 -0.63
CA LEU A 541 40.31 -8.79 -1.38
C LEU A 541 41.63 -8.04 -1.18
N LEU A 542 42.17 -8.04 0.05
CA LEU A 542 43.42 -7.37 0.39
C LEU A 542 44.62 -8.10 -0.24
N GLU A 543 44.62 -9.43 -0.25
CA GLU A 543 45.63 -10.25 -0.93
C GLU A 543 45.54 -10.12 -2.46
N SER A 544 44.33 -10.14 -3.03
CA SER A 544 44.11 -9.88 -4.46
C SER A 544 44.58 -8.48 -4.87
N ASN A 545 44.29 -7.45 -4.07
CA ASN A 545 44.76 -6.09 -4.33
C ASN A 545 46.30 -5.99 -4.27
N LYS A 546 46.95 -6.67 -3.31
CA LYS A 546 48.42 -6.77 -3.27
C LYS A 546 48.97 -7.41 -4.55
N ALA A 547 48.37 -8.49 -5.03
CA ALA A 547 48.77 -9.16 -6.28
C ALA A 547 48.60 -8.23 -7.50
N PHE A 548 47.52 -7.44 -7.57
CA PHE A 548 47.36 -6.43 -8.62
C PHE A 548 48.41 -5.30 -8.53
N THR A 549 48.79 -4.85 -7.32
CA THR A 549 49.85 -3.84 -7.17
C THR A 549 51.22 -4.39 -7.60
N THR A 550 51.59 -5.62 -7.24
CA THR A 550 52.87 -6.20 -7.66
C THR A 550 52.89 -6.54 -9.16
N GLU A 551 51.75 -6.90 -9.76
CA GLU A 551 51.65 -7.05 -11.22
C GLU A 551 51.78 -5.69 -11.93
N ALA A 552 51.20 -4.61 -11.39
CA ALA A 552 51.34 -3.27 -11.95
C ALA A 552 52.80 -2.78 -11.88
N GLU A 553 53.49 -3.00 -10.75
CA GLU A 553 54.93 -2.72 -10.59
C GLU A 553 55.78 -3.52 -11.59
N ALA A 554 55.52 -4.83 -11.74
CA ALA A 554 56.23 -5.68 -12.70
C ALA A 554 56.01 -5.24 -14.15
N ARG A 555 54.77 -4.84 -14.52
CA ARG A 555 54.46 -4.27 -15.85
C ARG A 555 55.17 -2.95 -16.11
N LEU A 556 55.40 -2.13 -15.07
CA LEU A 556 56.12 -0.86 -15.18
C LEU A 556 57.63 -1.08 -15.41
N LEU A 557 58.24 -2.02 -14.69
CA LEU A 557 59.64 -2.43 -14.93
C LEU A 557 59.85 -3.02 -16.33
N LEU A 558 58.87 -3.77 -16.85
CA LEU A 558 58.92 -4.28 -18.23
C LEU A 558 58.82 -3.17 -19.28
N LEU A 559 58.07 -2.10 -19.02
CA LEU A 559 58.03 -0.91 -19.88
C LEU A 559 59.38 -0.19 -19.89
N GLU A 560 60.01 0.00 -18.73
CA GLU A 560 61.32 0.65 -18.60
C GLU A 560 62.42 -0.12 -19.36
N GLU A 561 62.45 -1.46 -19.27
CA GLU A 561 63.39 -2.29 -20.04
C GLU A 561 63.09 -2.26 -21.55
N VAL A 562 61.82 -2.18 -21.97
CA VAL A 562 61.45 -2.01 -23.38
C VAL A 562 61.91 -0.65 -23.93
N GLU A 563 61.84 0.43 -23.15
CA GLU A 563 62.41 1.73 -23.54
C GLU A 563 63.95 1.67 -23.61
N ARG A 564 64.60 1.03 -22.63
CA ARG A 564 66.07 0.82 -22.64
C ARG A 564 66.55 0.00 -23.84
N LEU A 565 65.81 -1.03 -24.23
CA LEU A 565 66.10 -1.84 -25.44
C LEU A 565 65.88 -1.03 -26.72
N LYS A 566 64.83 -0.22 -26.78
CA LYS A 566 64.56 0.71 -27.90
C LYS A 566 65.70 1.73 -28.07
N GLU A 567 66.23 2.30 -26.98
CA GLU A 567 67.42 3.16 -27.04
C GLU A 567 68.66 2.42 -27.57
N GLN A 568 68.93 1.19 -27.09
CA GLN A 568 70.05 0.38 -27.58
C GLN A 568 69.93 0.05 -29.08
N VAL A 569 68.72 -0.25 -29.58
CA VAL A 569 68.48 -0.48 -31.01
C VAL A 569 68.74 0.79 -31.82
N ILE A 570 68.31 1.96 -31.34
CA ILE A 570 68.58 3.25 -32.00
C ILE A 570 70.08 3.54 -32.04
N ILE A 571 70.81 3.36 -30.92
CA ILE A 571 72.26 3.56 -30.85
C ILE A 571 72.99 2.60 -31.79
N SER A 572 72.61 1.31 -31.80
CA SER A 572 73.18 0.30 -32.69
C SER A 572 72.98 0.66 -34.17
N PHE A 573 71.78 1.12 -34.55
CA PHE A 573 71.47 1.56 -35.90
C PHE A 573 72.27 2.81 -36.32
N VAL A 574 72.45 3.79 -35.41
CA VAL A 574 73.29 4.97 -35.65
C VAL A 574 74.77 4.58 -35.83
N ILE A 575 75.28 3.63 -35.05
CA ILE A 575 76.66 3.12 -35.20
C ILE A 575 76.82 2.37 -36.53
N GLN A 576 75.88 1.48 -36.89
CA GLN A 576 75.94 0.73 -38.16
C GLN A 576 75.86 1.64 -39.38
N THR A 577 74.98 2.65 -39.36
CA THR A 577 74.87 3.63 -40.46
C THR A 577 76.11 4.53 -40.55
N ALA A 578 76.68 4.98 -39.44
CA ALA A 578 77.94 5.72 -39.42
C ALA A 578 79.12 4.90 -39.98
N ILE A 579 79.20 3.60 -39.65
CA ILE A 579 80.19 2.67 -40.22
C ILE A 579 79.96 2.53 -41.73
N ALA A 580 78.73 2.30 -42.20
CA ALA A 580 78.43 2.14 -43.61
C ALA A 580 78.79 3.39 -44.45
N VAL A 581 78.48 4.59 -43.94
CA VAL A 581 78.89 5.86 -44.56
C VAL A 581 80.42 6.01 -44.56
N GLY A 582 81.09 5.64 -43.47
CA GLY A 582 82.56 5.64 -43.39
C GLY A 582 83.21 4.72 -44.43
N TRP A 583 82.66 3.52 -44.65
CA TRP A 583 83.12 2.60 -45.70
C TRP A 583 82.89 3.15 -47.11
N GLN A 584 81.75 3.80 -47.39
CA GLN A 584 81.53 4.45 -48.70
C GLN A 584 82.48 5.63 -48.93
N LEU A 585 82.73 6.45 -47.92
CA LEU A 585 83.69 7.56 -48.00
C LEU A 585 85.14 7.08 -48.18
N LEU A 586 85.50 5.91 -47.65
CA LEU A 586 86.78 5.27 -47.89
C LEU A 586 86.87 4.73 -49.33
N TYR A 587 85.79 4.12 -49.83
CA TYR A 587 85.70 3.56 -51.19
C TYR A 587 85.72 4.65 -52.29
N LEU A 588 85.23 5.86 -52.00
CA LEU A 588 85.36 7.02 -52.89
C LEU A 588 86.77 7.66 -52.91
N LYS A 589 87.71 7.14 -52.11
CA LYS A 589 89.03 7.76 -51.86
C LYS A 589 90.22 6.85 -52.21
N MET A 590 89.94 5.67 -52.77
CA MET A 590 90.88 4.78 -53.46
C MET A 590 90.61 4.81 -54.96
#